data_AF-A0A941GR03-F1
#
_entry.id   AF-A0A941GR03-F1
#
_cell.length_a   1.000
_cell.length_b   1.000
_cell.length_c   1.000
_cell.angle_alpha   90.00
_cell.angle_beta   90.00
_cell.angle_gamma   90.00
#
_symmetry.space_group_name_H-M   'P 1'
#
loop_
_entity.id
_entity.type
_entity.pdbx_description
1 polymer ?
#
loop_
_entity_poly.entity_id
_entity_poly.type
_entity_poly.pdbx_seq_one_letter_code
_entity_poly.pdbx_strand_id
1 'polypeptide(L)'
;MKIDWEKIAEIKELKPFFANDFTKFKSKIEAHLEKWQQISSEDLDKLALLRALEVTNGCTQWAYRLKKPDCLSIEQTRECMQISMSSIKNKKINLTNNSCITFTPEINNLIDEGRQLYIDAFKNQIEGKDEDFYALSTAQFLVYGKARMAKAFAIIRDNYLISFTEHFIKKGINYIEPYMRALNE
;
A
#
# COMPACT_ATOMS: atom_id res chain seq x y z
N MET A 1 15.44 -12.45 5.73
CA MET A 1 15.08 -11.63 4.56
C MET A 1 16.29 -10.80 4.17
N LYS A 2 16.77 -10.89 2.94
CA LYS A 2 17.90 -10.08 2.45
C LYS A 2 17.35 -8.97 1.54
N ILE A 3 17.58 -7.71 1.93
CA ILE A 3 17.10 -6.53 1.21
C ILE A 3 18.26 -5.94 0.39
N ASP A 4 18.03 -5.70 -0.88
CA ASP A 4 18.89 -4.94 -1.77
C ASP A 4 18.56 -3.45 -1.65
N TRP A 5 19.27 -2.75 -0.76
CA TRP A 5 19.01 -1.35 -0.44
C TRP A 5 19.29 -0.40 -1.60
N GLU A 6 20.20 -0.75 -2.51
CA GLU A 6 20.46 0.04 -3.71
C GLU A 6 19.24 0.01 -4.63
N LYS A 7 18.62 -1.16 -4.83
CA LYS A 7 17.36 -1.24 -5.59
C LYS A 7 16.20 -0.49 -4.92
N ILE A 8 16.14 -0.49 -3.59
CA ILE A 8 15.13 0.29 -2.85
C ILE A 8 15.35 1.79 -3.07
N ALA A 9 16.61 2.25 -3.04
CA ALA A 9 16.94 3.66 -3.26
C ALA A 9 16.60 4.14 -4.68
N GLU A 10 16.56 3.23 -5.65
CA GLU A 10 16.18 3.54 -7.03
C GLU A 10 14.67 3.69 -7.27
N ILE A 11 13.82 3.40 -6.28
CA ILE A 11 12.37 3.59 -6.39
C ILE A 11 12.06 5.08 -6.45
N LYS A 12 11.32 5.51 -7.48
CA LYS A 12 11.08 6.92 -7.82
C LYS A 12 10.63 7.76 -6.62
N GLU A 13 9.68 7.25 -5.85
CA GLU A 13 9.10 7.91 -4.69
C GLU A 13 10.09 8.02 -3.52
N LEU A 14 11.10 7.14 -3.47
CA LEU A 14 12.07 7.05 -2.37
C LEU A 14 13.39 7.77 -2.67
N LYS A 15 13.72 7.96 -3.94
CA LYS A 15 14.96 8.63 -4.40
C LYS A 15 15.29 9.92 -3.63
N PRO A 16 14.34 10.86 -3.43
CA PRO A 16 14.66 12.11 -2.74
C PRO A 16 15.13 11.91 -1.29
N PHE A 17 14.55 10.93 -0.58
CA PHE A 17 14.88 10.67 0.83
C PHE A 17 16.25 9.99 0.96
N PHE A 18 16.54 9.00 0.10
CA PHE A 18 17.85 8.35 0.08
C PHE A 18 18.97 9.28 -0.41
N ALA A 19 18.69 10.18 -1.36
CA ALA A 19 19.66 11.17 -1.83
C ALA A 19 19.99 12.21 -0.76
N ASN A 20 19.02 12.54 0.10
CA ASN A 20 19.23 13.46 1.22
C ASN A 20 20.07 12.83 2.34
N ASP A 21 19.68 11.65 2.83
CA ASP A 21 20.44 10.90 3.82
C ASP A 21 20.11 9.40 3.75
N PHE A 22 20.95 8.66 3.04
CA PHE A 22 20.75 7.23 2.79
C PHE A 22 20.67 6.42 4.10
N THR A 23 21.60 6.67 5.02
CA THR A 23 21.72 5.90 6.27
C THR A 23 20.53 6.18 7.17
N LYS A 24 20.17 7.46 7.34
CA LYS A 24 19.04 7.85 8.18
C LYS A 24 17.72 7.28 7.66
N PHE A 25 17.46 7.42 6.36
CA PHE A 25 16.20 6.94 5.79
C PHE A 25 16.11 5.41 5.82
N LYS A 26 17.22 4.71 5.54
CA LYS A 26 17.33 3.26 5.75
C LYS A 26 17.00 2.87 7.19
N SER A 27 17.60 3.52 8.19
CA SER A 27 17.35 3.21 9.60
C SER A 27 15.88 3.43 10.01
N LYS A 28 15.19 4.43 9.42
CA LYS A 28 13.74 4.59 9.61
C LYS A 28 12.95 3.40 9.07
N ILE A 29 13.29 2.92 7.87
CA ILE A 29 12.65 1.73 7.29
C ILE A 29 12.92 0.50 8.19
N GLU A 30 14.16 0.31 8.64
CA GLU A 30 14.54 -0.81 9.51
C GLU A 30 13.77 -0.80 10.85
N ALA A 31 13.57 0.37 11.46
CA ALA A 31 12.78 0.50 12.67
C ALA A 31 11.30 0.09 12.47
N HIS A 32 10.73 0.37 11.29
CA HIS A 32 9.40 -0.13 10.94
C HIS A 32 9.41 -1.63 10.63
N LEU A 33 10.44 -2.14 9.94
CA LEU A 33 10.58 -3.57 9.65
C LEU A 33 10.55 -4.41 10.94
N GLU A 34 11.30 -4.01 11.96
CA GLU A 34 11.36 -4.72 13.25
C GLU A 34 9.96 -4.87 13.87
N LYS A 35 9.18 -3.78 13.89
CA LYS A 35 7.80 -3.79 14.42
C LYS A 35 6.87 -4.66 13.57
N TRP A 36 6.95 -4.52 12.25
CA TRP A 36 6.04 -5.22 11.32
C TRP A 36 6.31 -6.73 11.25
N GLN A 37 7.55 -7.17 11.45
CA GLN A 37 7.91 -8.58 11.50
C GLN A 37 7.34 -9.32 12.71
N GLN A 38 6.90 -8.61 13.75
CA GLN A 38 6.27 -9.20 14.93
C GLN A 38 4.77 -9.49 14.72
N ILE A 39 4.17 -8.98 13.64
CA ILE A 39 2.75 -9.21 13.34
C ILE A 39 2.54 -10.67 12.89
N SER A 40 1.42 -11.26 13.31
CA SER A 40 1.05 -12.62 12.93
C SER A 40 0.98 -12.79 11.41
N SER A 41 1.34 -13.96 10.90
CA SER A 41 1.27 -14.21 9.45
C SER A 41 -0.14 -14.06 8.89
N GLU A 42 -1.17 -14.39 9.68
CA GLU A 42 -2.57 -14.24 9.28
C GLU A 42 -2.96 -12.76 9.14
N ASP A 43 -2.56 -11.92 10.09
CA ASP A 43 -2.89 -10.49 10.03
C ASP A 43 -2.07 -9.77 8.96
N LEU A 44 -0.84 -10.21 8.70
CA LEU A 44 -0.06 -9.73 7.56
C LEU A 44 -0.78 -10.02 6.24
N ASP A 45 -1.38 -11.21 6.06
CA ASP A 45 -2.16 -11.55 4.86
C ASP A 45 -3.35 -10.58 4.68
N LYS A 46 -4.06 -10.25 5.75
CA LYS A 46 -5.19 -9.31 5.73
C LYS A 46 -4.72 -7.88 5.43
N LEU A 47 -3.62 -7.45 6.05
CA LEU A 47 -3.03 -6.12 5.84
C LEU A 47 -2.47 -5.95 4.43
N ALA A 48 -1.87 -6.99 3.86
CA ALA A 48 -1.42 -6.99 2.47
C ALA A 48 -2.59 -6.81 1.49
N LEU A 49 -3.74 -7.44 1.77
CA LEU A 49 -4.95 -7.23 0.98
C LEU A 49 -5.45 -5.78 1.07
N LEU A 50 -5.50 -5.22 2.27
CA LEU A 50 -5.85 -3.82 2.46
C LEU A 50 -4.89 -2.91 1.67
N ARG A 51 -3.59 -3.17 1.75
CA ARG A 51 -2.58 -2.38 1.05
C ARG A 51 -2.70 -2.49 -0.47
N ALA A 52 -2.95 -3.69 -1.01
CA ALA A 52 -3.19 -3.88 -2.44
C ALA A 52 -4.41 -3.08 -2.92
N LEU A 53 -5.49 -3.04 -2.12
CA LEU A 53 -6.68 -2.23 -2.39
C LEU A 53 -6.35 -0.73 -2.39
N GLU A 54 -5.61 -0.26 -1.39
CA GLU A 54 -5.19 1.14 -1.28
C GLU A 54 -4.32 1.59 -2.44
N VAL A 55 -3.32 0.79 -2.83
CA VAL A 55 -2.43 1.09 -3.95
C VAL A 55 -3.21 1.13 -5.26
N THR A 56 -4.08 0.14 -5.50
CA THR A 56 -4.91 0.09 -6.71
C THR A 56 -5.80 1.33 -6.80
N ASN A 57 -6.47 1.69 -5.70
CA ASN A 57 -7.25 2.92 -5.64
C ASN A 57 -6.38 4.17 -5.84
N GLY A 58 -5.19 4.25 -5.25
CA GLY A 58 -4.23 5.32 -5.47
C GLY A 58 -3.93 5.53 -6.95
N CYS A 59 -3.61 4.46 -7.68
CA CYS A 59 -3.39 4.50 -9.13
C CYS A 59 -4.62 5.02 -9.90
N THR A 60 -5.82 4.57 -9.54
CA THR A 60 -7.08 5.03 -10.15
C THR A 60 -7.30 6.52 -9.92
N GLN A 61 -7.18 6.99 -8.68
CA GLN A 61 -7.39 8.39 -8.32
C GLN A 61 -6.37 9.31 -9.01
N TRP A 62 -5.10 8.90 -9.06
CA TRP A 62 -4.04 9.67 -9.73
C TRP A 62 -4.26 9.79 -11.24
N ALA A 63 -4.68 8.70 -11.91
CA ALA A 63 -4.97 8.74 -13.33
C ALA A 63 -6.13 9.71 -13.64
N TYR A 64 -7.19 9.68 -12.84
CA TYR A 64 -8.32 10.61 -12.97
C TYR A 64 -7.90 12.07 -12.74
N ARG A 65 -7.17 12.36 -11.67
CA ARG A 65 -6.68 13.73 -11.35
C ARG A 65 -5.79 14.30 -12.45
N LEU A 66 -4.96 13.46 -13.07
CA LEU A 66 -4.08 13.84 -14.16
C LEU A 66 -4.76 13.79 -15.55
N LYS A 67 -6.07 13.49 -15.61
CA LYS A 67 -6.86 13.35 -16.85
C LYS A 67 -6.16 12.44 -17.87
N LYS A 68 -5.63 11.31 -17.40
CA LYS A 68 -4.96 10.36 -18.29
C LYS A 68 -5.98 9.78 -19.28
N PRO A 69 -5.58 9.50 -20.54
CA PRO A 69 -6.50 8.96 -21.55
C PRO A 69 -7.19 7.65 -21.13
N ASP A 70 -6.55 6.90 -20.22
CA ASP A 70 -7.01 5.62 -19.69
C ASP A 70 -7.70 5.75 -18.32
N CYS A 71 -8.04 6.96 -17.87
CA CYS A 71 -8.73 7.13 -16.59
C CYS A 71 -10.18 6.59 -16.65
N LEU A 72 -10.65 6.05 -15.53
CA LEU A 72 -12.05 5.63 -15.41
C LEU A 72 -12.99 6.85 -15.45
N SER A 73 -14.29 6.59 -15.64
CA SER A 73 -15.30 7.63 -15.44
C SER A 73 -15.26 8.16 -13.99
N ILE A 74 -15.85 9.34 -13.78
CA ILE A 74 -15.91 9.92 -12.43
C ILE A 74 -16.73 9.04 -11.47
N GLU A 75 -17.82 8.42 -11.95
CA GLU A 75 -18.67 7.51 -11.17
C GLU A 75 -17.87 6.29 -10.71
N GLN A 76 -17.17 5.63 -11.64
CA GLN A 76 -16.40 4.43 -11.34
C GLN A 76 -15.16 4.76 -10.48
N THR A 77 -14.54 5.93 -10.69
CA THR A 77 -13.46 6.43 -9.83
C THR A 77 -13.94 6.67 -8.39
N ARG A 78 -15.16 7.20 -8.20
CA ARG A 78 -15.77 7.38 -6.88
C ARG A 78 -16.13 6.05 -6.22
N GLU A 79 -16.61 5.08 -7.00
CA GLU A 79 -16.88 3.71 -6.52
C GLU A 79 -15.59 3.07 -5.98
N CYS A 80 -14.51 3.11 -6.76
CA CYS A 80 -13.19 2.62 -6.34
C CYS A 80 -12.71 3.28 -5.03
N MET A 81 -12.89 4.60 -4.93
CA MET A 81 -12.55 5.35 -3.72
C MET A 81 -13.41 4.89 -2.53
N GLN A 82 -14.70 4.68 -2.72
CA GLN A 82 -15.61 4.23 -1.67
C GLN A 82 -15.24 2.84 -1.18
N ILE A 83 -14.90 1.89 -2.05
CA ILE A 83 -14.46 0.54 -1.67
C ILE A 83 -13.23 0.63 -0.77
N SER A 84 -12.18 1.36 -1.20
CA SER A 84 -10.95 1.51 -0.41
C SER A 84 -11.18 2.27 0.90
N MET A 85 -11.83 3.44 0.84
CA MET A 85 -12.04 4.29 2.01
C MET A 85 -12.95 3.66 3.06
N SER A 86 -14.02 2.97 2.64
CA SER A 86 -14.90 2.26 3.57
C SER A 86 -14.17 1.11 4.25
N SER A 87 -13.27 0.43 3.53
CA SER A 87 -12.47 -0.66 4.11
C SER A 87 -11.57 -0.19 5.25
N ILE A 88 -10.91 0.96 5.05
CA ILE A 88 -10.06 1.58 6.08
C ILE A 88 -10.90 2.10 7.25
N LYS A 89 -11.99 2.82 6.97
CA LYS A 89 -12.83 3.45 8.01
C LYS A 89 -13.56 2.43 8.88
N ASN A 90 -14.10 1.39 8.26
CA ASN A 90 -14.91 0.37 8.93
C ASN A 90 -14.07 -0.82 9.39
N LYS A 91 -12.75 -0.80 9.15
CA LYS A 91 -11.83 -1.89 9.51
C LYS A 91 -12.32 -3.25 9.01
N LYS A 92 -12.76 -3.27 7.76
CA LYS A 92 -13.42 -4.43 7.18
C LYS A 92 -13.37 -4.40 5.67
N ILE A 93 -12.95 -5.48 5.03
CA ILE A 93 -12.98 -5.62 3.56
C ILE A 93 -14.17 -6.50 3.19
N ASN A 94 -15.15 -5.95 2.46
CA ASN A 94 -16.32 -6.69 2.00
C ASN A 94 -16.04 -7.34 0.64
N LEU A 95 -16.13 -8.65 0.56
CA LEU A 95 -15.91 -9.43 -0.67
C LEU A 95 -17.22 -9.63 -1.44
N THR A 96 -17.15 -9.95 -2.73
CA THR A 96 -18.35 -10.08 -3.59
C THR A 96 -19.22 -11.29 -3.25
N ASN A 97 -18.65 -12.28 -2.58
CA ASN A 97 -19.36 -13.46 -2.07
C ASN A 97 -20.11 -13.20 -0.74
N ASN A 98 -20.34 -11.93 -0.37
CA ASN A 98 -20.93 -11.49 0.90
C ASN A 98 -20.13 -11.84 2.16
N SER A 99 -18.94 -12.43 2.03
CA SER A 99 -18.02 -12.62 3.15
C SER A 99 -17.26 -11.33 3.45
N CYS A 100 -16.59 -11.31 4.59
CA CYS A 100 -15.79 -10.16 4.98
C CYS A 100 -14.55 -10.54 5.76
N ILE A 101 -13.52 -9.75 5.54
CA ILE A 101 -12.28 -9.81 6.33
C ILE A 101 -12.34 -8.71 7.37
N THR A 102 -12.18 -9.09 8.63
CA THR A 102 -12.11 -8.19 9.79
C THR A 102 -10.71 -8.23 10.40
N PHE A 103 -10.38 -7.18 11.14
CA PHE A 103 -9.08 -7.03 11.79
C PHE A 103 -9.25 -7.04 13.32
N THR A 104 -8.22 -7.50 14.02
CA THR A 104 -8.20 -7.44 15.49
C THR A 104 -8.05 -5.99 15.97
N PRO A 105 -8.36 -5.68 17.25
CA PRO A 105 -8.16 -4.34 17.80
C PRO A 105 -6.72 -3.82 17.64
N GLU A 106 -5.72 -4.68 17.79
CA GLU A 106 -4.31 -4.32 17.63
C GLU A 106 -4.02 -3.89 16.19
N ILE A 107 -4.55 -4.63 15.22
CA ILE A 107 -4.39 -4.31 13.80
C ILE A 107 -5.19 -3.06 13.42
N ASN A 108 -6.34 -2.82 14.05
CA ASN A 108 -7.12 -1.59 13.85
C ASN A 108 -6.31 -0.34 14.19
N ASN A 109 -5.58 -0.38 15.31
CA ASN A 109 -4.69 0.69 15.73
C ASN A 109 -3.59 0.95 14.70
N LEU A 110 -2.94 -0.12 14.19
CA LEU A 110 -1.93 0.03 13.13
C LEU A 110 -2.49 0.65 11.85
N ILE A 111 -3.72 0.29 11.47
CA ILE A 111 -4.41 0.90 10.32
C ILE A 111 -4.69 2.38 10.59
N ASP A 112 -5.09 2.75 11.80
CA ASP A 112 -5.33 4.16 12.16
C ASP A 112 -4.04 4.98 12.19
N GLU A 113 -2.95 4.43 12.73
CA GLU A 113 -1.63 5.05 12.70
C GLU A 113 -1.15 5.30 11.27
N GLY A 114 -1.23 4.28 10.40
CA GLY A 114 -0.85 4.43 8.99
C GLY A 114 -1.71 5.46 8.24
N ARG A 115 -3.02 5.49 8.53
CA ARG A 115 -3.94 6.47 7.97
C ARG A 115 -3.64 7.89 8.47
N GLN A 116 -3.37 8.06 9.76
CA GLN A 116 -3.05 9.35 10.35
C GLN A 116 -1.76 9.89 9.75
N LEU A 117 -0.75 9.03 9.58
CA LEU A 117 0.51 9.38 8.93
C LEU A 117 0.32 9.85 7.48
N TYR A 118 -0.54 9.18 6.72
CA TYR A 118 -0.92 9.63 5.37
C TYR A 118 -1.60 11.01 5.39
N ILE A 119 -2.51 11.25 6.34
CA ILE A 119 -3.20 12.54 6.49
C ILE A 119 -2.18 13.64 6.80
N ASP A 120 -1.29 13.39 7.75
CA ASP A 120 -0.27 14.35 8.16
C ASP A 120 0.70 14.69 7.04
N ALA A 121 1.14 13.67 6.29
CA ALA A 121 2.01 13.84 5.14
C ALA A 121 1.35 14.63 3.99
N PHE A 122 0.18 14.20 3.52
CA PHE A 122 -0.34 14.64 2.22
C PHE A 122 -1.55 15.57 2.29
N LYS A 123 -2.21 15.70 3.45
CA LYS A 123 -3.32 16.63 3.64
C LYS A 123 -2.92 17.83 4.49
N ASN A 124 -2.30 17.57 5.63
CA ASN A 124 -1.85 18.62 6.54
C ASN A 124 -0.47 19.17 6.14
N GLN A 125 0.28 18.45 5.31
CA GLN A 125 1.61 18.83 4.81
C GLN A 125 2.58 19.13 5.95
N ILE A 126 2.53 18.32 6.99
CA ILE A 126 3.46 18.42 8.12
C ILE A 126 4.84 17.99 7.65
N GLU A 127 5.83 18.85 7.85
CA GLU A 127 7.22 18.63 7.43
C GLU A 127 7.76 17.29 7.95
N GLY A 128 8.38 16.52 7.04
CA GLY A 128 9.00 15.22 7.35
C GLY A 128 8.03 14.04 7.53
N LYS A 129 6.71 14.27 7.52
CA LYS A 129 5.72 13.18 7.65
C LYS A 129 5.57 12.36 6.38
N ASP A 130 5.87 12.93 5.23
CA ASP A 130 6.00 12.19 3.98
C ASP A 130 7.15 11.18 4.03
N GLU A 131 8.32 11.58 4.53
CA GLU A 131 9.45 10.67 4.77
C GLU A 131 9.04 9.53 5.71
N ASP A 132 8.40 9.84 6.84
CA ASP A 132 7.90 8.82 7.78
C ASP A 132 6.87 7.88 7.10
N PHE A 133 5.95 8.43 6.30
CA PHE A 133 4.97 7.64 5.56
C PHE A 133 5.63 6.67 4.57
N TYR A 134 6.60 7.15 3.80
CA TYR A 134 7.30 6.32 2.83
C TYR A 134 8.19 5.27 3.51
N ALA A 135 8.78 5.58 4.67
CA ALA A 135 9.51 4.60 5.46
C ALA A 135 8.58 3.45 5.92
N LEU A 136 7.43 3.78 6.50
CA LEU A 136 6.41 2.81 6.90
C LEU A 136 5.90 2.00 5.70
N SER A 137 5.49 2.66 4.62
CA SER A 137 4.94 1.96 3.44
C SER A 137 5.98 1.04 2.79
N THR A 138 7.27 1.40 2.83
CA THR A 138 8.35 0.55 2.33
C THR A 138 8.50 -0.69 3.21
N ALA A 139 8.55 -0.53 4.54
CA ALA A 139 8.63 -1.64 5.47
C ALA A 139 7.45 -2.62 5.31
N GLN A 140 6.23 -2.10 5.13
CA GLN A 140 5.05 -2.91 4.83
C GLN A 140 5.26 -3.83 3.62
N PHE A 141 5.62 -3.27 2.46
CA PHE A 141 5.82 -4.06 1.25
C PHE A 141 6.92 -5.11 1.40
N LEU A 142 8.02 -4.75 2.08
CA LEU A 142 9.11 -5.68 2.34
C LEU A 142 8.68 -6.85 3.23
N VAL A 143 7.93 -6.59 4.31
CA VAL A 143 7.41 -7.65 5.21
C VAL A 143 6.36 -8.51 4.53
N TYR A 144 5.49 -7.91 3.71
CA TYR A 144 4.50 -8.68 2.96
C TYR A 144 5.19 -9.63 1.99
N GLY A 145 6.17 -9.12 1.24
CA GLY A 145 6.90 -9.88 0.24
C GLY A 145 6.04 -10.34 -0.94
N LYS A 146 6.71 -11.00 -1.89
CA LYS A 146 6.16 -11.33 -3.20
C LYS A 146 4.93 -12.23 -3.14
N ALA A 147 5.01 -13.32 -2.39
CA ALA A 147 3.93 -14.32 -2.34
C ALA A 147 2.62 -13.74 -1.78
N ARG A 148 2.72 -12.98 -0.70
CA ARG A 148 1.55 -12.38 -0.04
C ARG A 148 0.92 -11.29 -0.88
N MET A 149 1.73 -10.41 -1.48
CA MET A 149 1.21 -9.38 -2.38
C MET A 149 0.57 -9.99 -3.64
N ALA A 150 1.15 -11.05 -4.21
CA ALA A 150 0.54 -11.76 -5.34
C ALA A 150 -0.84 -12.34 -4.98
N LYS A 151 -0.96 -12.99 -3.81
CA LYS A 151 -2.24 -13.50 -3.28
C LYS A 151 -3.24 -12.37 -3.04
N ALA A 152 -2.80 -11.26 -2.46
CA ALA A 152 -3.63 -10.07 -2.25
C ALA A 152 -4.21 -9.53 -3.57
N PHE A 153 -3.37 -9.35 -4.60
CA PHE A 153 -3.83 -8.88 -5.91
C PHE A 153 -4.73 -9.88 -6.64
N ALA A 154 -4.54 -11.19 -6.43
CA ALA A 154 -5.47 -12.20 -6.93
C ALA A 154 -6.87 -12.01 -6.31
N ILE A 155 -6.96 -11.83 -4.99
CA ILE A 155 -8.23 -11.56 -4.30
C ILE A 155 -8.85 -10.24 -4.79
N ILE A 156 -8.06 -9.17 -4.97
CA ILE A 156 -8.56 -7.91 -5.53
C ILE A 156 -9.12 -8.12 -6.94
N ARG A 157 -8.46 -8.91 -7.78
CA ARG A 157 -8.97 -9.25 -9.12
C ARG A 157 -10.28 -10.01 -9.03
N ASP A 158 -10.34 -11.07 -8.22
CA ASP A 158 -11.54 -11.92 -8.14
C ASP A 158 -12.77 -11.16 -7.62
N ASN A 159 -12.57 -10.14 -6.79
CA ASN A 159 -13.67 -9.41 -6.13
C ASN A 159 -13.97 -8.05 -6.75
N TYR A 160 -12.99 -7.37 -7.35
CA TYR A 160 -13.14 -5.97 -7.73
C TYR A 160 -12.67 -5.67 -9.16
N LEU A 161 -12.51 -6.70 -10.01
CA LEU A 161 -12.15 -6.52 -11.42
C LEU A 161 -13.14 -5.61 -12.17
N ILE A 162 -14.44 -5.68 -11.88
CA ILE A 162 -15.43 -4.83 -12.54
C ILE A 162 -15.21 -3.36 -12.17
N SER A 163 -15.00 -3.07 -10.87
CA SER A 163 -14.82 -1.69 -10.39
C SER A 163 -13.46 -1.12 -10.79
N PHE A 164 -12.35 -1.84 -10.55
CA PHE A 164 -11.01 -1.32 -10.84
C PHE A 164 -10.56 -1.53 -12.28
N THR A 165 -11.11 -2.49 -13.01
CA THR A 165 -10.60 -3.00 -14.30
C THR A 165 -9.23 -3.67 -14.21
N GLU A 166 -8.93 -4.54 -15.18
CA GLU A 166 -7.62 -5.21 -15.26
C GLU A 166 -6.46 -4.21 -15.39
N HIS A 167 -6.73 -3.05 -16.02
CA HIS A 167 -5.74 -2.01 -16.23
C HIS A 167 -5.22 -1.43 -14.92
N PHE A 168 -6.11 -1.03 -13.98
CA PHE A 168 -5.65 -0.42 -12.73
C PHE A 168 -5.12 -1.44 -11.73
N ILE A 169 -5.62 -2.68 -11.74
CA ILE A 169 -5.04 -3.77 -10.96
C ILE A 169 -3.58 -4.00 -11.40
N LYS A 170 -3.32 -4.03 -12.71
CA LYS A 170 -1.94 -4.10 -13.25
C LYS A 170 -1.10 -2.88 -12.86
N LYS A 171 -1.65 -1.66 -12.89
CA LYS A 171 -0.93 -0.47 -12.40
C LYS A 171 -0.55 -0.61 -10.92
N GLY A 172 -1.44 -1.15 -10.08
CA GLY A 172 -1.14 -1.40 -8.67
C GLY A 172 -0.03 -2.44 -8.48
N ILE A 173 -0.06 -3.53 -9.24
CA ILE A 173 1.02 -4.54 -9.25
C ILE A 173 2.35 -3.91 -9.67
N ASN A 174 2.35 -3.14 -10.77
CA ASN A 174 3.56 -2.51 -11.28
C ASN A 174 4.12 -1.45 -10.32
N TYR A 175 3.26 -0.78 -9.55
CA TYR A 175 3.68 0.17 -8.52
C TYR A 175 4.48 -0.51 -7.41
N ILE A 176 4.07 -1.70 -6.97
CA ILE A 176 4.76 -2.43 -5.89
C ILE A 176 5.93 -3.31 -6.37
N GLU A 177 5.98 -3.62 -7.67
CA GLU A 177 6.96 -4.54 -8.24
C GLU A 177 8.43 -4.17 -7.91
N PRO A 178 8.85 -2.89 -7.95
CA PRO A 178 10.21 -2.50 -7.58
C PRO A 178 10.61 -2.93 -6.16
N TYR A 179 9.68 -2.84 -5.20
CA TYR A 179 9.89 -3.29 -3.83
C TYR A 179 10.10 -4.81 -3.77
N MET A 180 9.34 -5.56 -4.57
CA MET A 180 9.46 -7.02 -4.63
C MET A 180 10.79 -7.47 -5.24
N ARG A 181 11.28 -6.77 -6.27
CA ARG A 181 12.57 -7.07 -6.93
C ARG A 181 13.79 -6.77 -6.07
N ALA A 182 13.62 -5.99 -5.00
CA ALA A 182 14.65 -5.69 -4.02
C ALA A 182 14.75 -6.75 -2.90
N LEU A 183 13.83 -7.70 -2.84
CA LEU A 183 13.94 -8.87 -1.97
C LEU A 183 14.71 -9.96 -2.70
N ASN A 184 15.86 -10.34 -2.15
CA ASN A 184 16.58 -11.53 -2.63
C ASN A 184 16.02 -12.77 -1.92
N GLU A 185 15.68 -13.80 -2.70
CA GLU A 185 15.32 -15.14 -2.21
C GLU A 185 16.53 -15.85 -1.59
#